data_AF-A0A7L4G4A3-F1
#
_entry.id   AF-A0A7L4G4A3-F1
#
_cell.length_a   1.000
_cell.length_b   1.000
_cell.length_c   1.000
_cell.angle_alpha   90.00
_cell.angle_beta   90.00
_cell.angle_gamma   90.00
#
_symmetry.space_group_name_H-M   'P 1'
#
loop_
_entity.id
_entity.type
_entity.pdbx_description
1 polymer ?
#
loop_
_entity_poly.entity_id
_entity_poly.type
_entity_poly.pdbx_seq_one_letter_code
_entity_poly.pdbx_strand_id
1 'polypeptide(L)'
;TDYGSSLTVSLPAALQPHQPFQIIVRYTTTDGPAIWWLDPELTYGNAKPFVFTQGHSVCNRSFFPCFDTPAVKCTYSATVKAPAGIQVLMSATQSTYLEEEGVYQFYMEYPVPAYLVALVAGDLTHADIGPRSRVWAEPCLLPTAISKLSGMVERWLTAAESLYGPYIWGRYDIVFLPPSFPIVAMENPCLTFIISSILESDEFLIIDVIHEVAHSWFGNAVTNATWEEMWLSEGLATYAQRRITTETYGAAFTCLETAFRLDALHRQMKLLGEDNPVSKLQVKLEPGVNPSNLMNLFTYEKGYCFVYYLSQLCGDPRHFDSFLRAYIEKYKFTSVVAQDLLDSFLNFFPELKEQCVENKAGLEFERWLNATGPPLAEPDLSQGSSLTKPVEMLFKLWTTEPLDSAAAASSADLTKWRTFQTVLFLDRLLDGSPLPHEVIKKLSECYSSQLDSMNAEIRIRWLQIVVRNDYYPDLYKVRRFLENQMSRMYTIPLYEDLCTGTLKSFALEIFYQTQNQLHPNLRKTIQQILSQGLTPLPAIDTTAVATDTPAMLLEDKVSEATNGAISLRDVNVSA
;
A
#
# COMPACT_ATOMS: atom_id res chain seq x y z
N THR A 1 -12.99 2.23 -22.80
CA THR A 1 -12.77 2.93 -21.52
C THR A 1 -11.37 2.58 -21.05
N ASP A 2 -10.78 3.33 -20.12
CA ASP A 2 -9.49 2.96 -19.50
C ASP A 2 -9.58 1.65 -18.69
N TYR A 3 -10.80 1.09 -18.56
CA TYR A 3 -11.16 -0.13 -17.85
C TYR A 3 -11.04 -1.42 -18.68
N GLY A 4 -10.62 -1.31 -19.94
CA GLY A 4 -10.50 -2.43 -20.88
C GLY A 4 -11.71 -2.59 -21.81
N SER A 5 -11.81 -3.78 -22.42
CA SER A 5 -12.85 -4.12 -23.39
C SER A 5 -13.57 -5.40 -22.97
N SER A 6 -14.89 -5.44 -23.15
CA SER A 6 -15.67 -6.66 -22.90
C SER A 6 -15.43 -7.69 -24.01
N LEU A 7 -15.12 -8.92 -23.62
CA LEU A 7 -15.07 -10.06 -24.53
C LEU A 7 -16.46 -10.73 -24.56
N THR A 8 -17.16 -10.62 -25.69
CA THR A 8 -18.45 -11.29 -25.89
C THR A 8 -18.25 -12.65 -26.56
N VAL A 9 -18.69 -13.72 -25.90
CA VAL A 9 -18.63 -15.09 -26.42
C VAL A 9 -20.05 -15.61 -26.62
N SER A 10 -20.41 -15.96 -27.86
CA SER A 10 -21.70 -16.58 -28.17
C SER A 10 -21.70 -18.06 -27.82
N LEU A 11 -22.56 -18.45 -26.89
CA LEU A 11 -22.69 -19.82 -26.42
C LEU A 11 -23.69 -20.62 -27.29
N PRO A 12 -23.49 -21.92 -27.55
CA PRO A 12 -24.46 -22.76 -28.24
C PRO A 12 -25.80 -22.83 -27.52
N ALA A 13 -26.92 -22.73 -28.26
CA ALA A 13 -28.27 -22.73 -27.70
C ALA A 13 -28.66 -24.02 -26.95
N ALA A 14 -27.90 -25.10 -27.12
CA ALA A 14 -28.14 -26.38 -26.46
C ALA A 14 -27.66 -26.42 -24.99
N LEU A 15 -26.84 -25.46 -24.54
CA LEU A 15 -26.33 -25.43 -23.16
C LEU A 15 -27.47 -25.19 -22.17
N GLN A 16 -27.58 -26.07 -21.18
CA GLN A 16 -28.56 -25.95 -20.09
C GLN A 16 -27.96 -25.23 -18.87
N PRO A 17 -28.78 -24.52 -18.07
CA PRO A 17 -28.35 -24.01 -16.78
C PRO A 17 -27.73 -25.11 -15.92
N HIS A 18 -26.69 -24.77 -15.14
CA HIS A 18 -25.95 -25.67 -14.25
C HIS A 18 -25.17 -26.81 -14.93
N GLN A 19 -25.08 -26.82 -16.27
CA GLN A 19 -24.22 -27.77 -16.99
C GLN A 19 -22.80 -27.20 -17.12
N PRO A 20 -21.75 -27.91 -16.66
CA PRO A 20 -20.37 -27.51 -16.90
C PRO A 20 -20.03 -27.54 -18.39
N PHE A 21 -19.28 -26.55 -18.86
CA PHE A 21 -18.73 -26.50 -20.20
C PHE A 21 -17.36 -25.81 -20.18
N GLN A 22 -16.60 -25.94 -21.25
CA GLN A 22 -15.26 -25.38 -21.36
C GLN A 22 -15.22 -24.27 -22.41
N ILE A 23 -14.62 -23.13 -22.05
CA ILE A 23 -14.24 -22.07 -22.99
C ILE A 23 -12.71 -22.07 -23.05
N ILE A 24 -12.16 -22.09 -24.26
CA ILE A 24 -10.72 -21.96 -24.50
C ILE A 24 -10.48 -20.65 -25.23
N VAL A 25 -9.77 -19.72 -24.57
CA VAL A 25 -9.38 -18.44 -25.17
C VAL A 25 -7.87 -18.46 -25.41
N ARG A 26 -7.46 -18.26 -26.67
CA ARG A 26 -6.06 -18.04 -27.03
C ARG A 26 -5.84 -16.54 -27.16
N TYR A 27 -4.87 -16.02 -26.42
CA TYR A 27 -4.59 -14.59 -26.37
C TYR A 27 -3.10 -14.35 -26.24
N THR A 28 -2.70 -13.10 -26.44
CA THR A 28 -1.36 -12.60 -26.17
C THR A 28 -1.53 -11.28 -25.45
N THR A 29 -0.78 -11.08 -24.37
CA THR A 29 -0.82 -9.83 -23.61
C THR A 29 -0.14 -8.72 -24.42
N THR A 30 -0.53 -7.49 -24.14
CA THR A 30 0.11 -6.27 -24.67
C THR A 30 0.49 -5.38 -23.50
N ASP A 31 0.96 -4.16 -23.75
CA ASP A 31 1.22 -3.19 -22.69
C ASP A 31 -0.09 -2.92 -21.92
N GLY A 32 -0.16 -3.43 -20.69
CA GLY A 32 -1.35 -3.38 -19.85
C GLY A 32 -0.97 -3.14 -18.39
N PRO A 33 -1.90 -2.62 -17.57
CA PRO A 33 -1.59 -2.15 -16.22
C PRO A 33 -1.19 -3.26 -15.24
N ALA A 34 -1.50 -4.54 -15.52
CA ALA A 34 -1.16 -5.64 -14.62
C ALA A 34 0.31 -6.05 -14.69
N ILE A 35 0.97 -5.98 -15.85
CA ILE A 35 2.27 -6.63 -16.06
C ILE A 35 3.37 -5.58 -16.09
N TRP A 36 4.37 -5.77 -15.24
CA TRP A 36 5.51 -4.87 -15.11
C TRP A 36 6.78 -5.56 -15.59
N TRP A 37 7.25 -5.17 -16.77
CA TRP A 37 8.50 -5.64 -17.34
C TRP A 37 9.64 -4.70 -16.97
N LEU A 38 10.73 -5.27 -16.50
CA LEU A 38 11.95 -4.55 -16.13
C LEU A 38 13.12 -5.08 -16.95
N ASP A 39 13.77 -4.15 -17.63
CA ASP A 39 15.09 -4.40 -18.21
C ASP A 39 16.13 -4.68 -17.12
N PRO A 40 17.24 -5.38 -17.43
CA PRO A 40 18.26 -5.74 -16.44
C PRO A 40 18.73 -4.57 -15.59
N GLU A 41 18.94 -3.38 -16.17
CA GLU A 41 19.39 -2.16 -15.47
C GLU A 41 18.40 -1.61 -14.42
N LEU A 42 17.16 -2.10 -14.42
CA LEU A 42 16.14 -1.73 -13.42
C LEU A 42 16.05 -2.74 -12.26
N THR A 43 16.87 -3.80 -12.31
CA THR A 43 16.98 -4.81 -11.24
C THR A 43 18.16 -4.51 -10.32
N TYR A 44 18.16 -5.01 -9.08
CA TYR A 44 19.32 -4.80 -8.19
C TYR A 44 20.58 -5.50 -8.70
N GLY A 45 20.42 -6.68 -9.30
CA GLY A 45 21.51 -7.46 -9.86
C GLY A 45 22.10 -6.87 -11.14
N ASN A 46 21.40 -5.95 -11.81
CA ASN A 46 21.81 -5.36 -13.10
C ASN A 46 22.16 -6.42 -14.18
N ALA A 47 21.55 -7.61 -14.11
CA ALA A 47 22.05 -8.79 -14.82
C ALA A 47 20.99 -9.52 -15.65
N LYS A 48 19.76 -9.66 -15.15
CA LYS A 48 18.67 -10.39 -15.83
C LYS A 48 17.40 -9.55 -15.84
N PRO A 49 16.53 -9.72 -16.86
CA PRO A 49 15.23 -9.08 -16.84
C PRO A 49 14.37 -9.63 -15.70
N PHE A 50 13.37 -8.84 -15.30
CA PHE A 50 12.43 -9.20 -14.25
C PHE A 50 11.02 -8.87 -14.70
N VAL A 51 10.05 -9.70 -14.33
CA VAL A 51 8.63 -9.42 -14.55
C VAL A 51 7.82 -9.77 -13.32
N PHE A 52 6.87 -8.93 -12.97
CA PHE A 52 5.87 -9.23 -11.95
C PHE A 52 4.50 -8.71 -12.37
N THR A 53 3.45 -9.26 -11.76
CA THR A 53 2.07 -8.82 -11.95
C THR A 53 1.52 -8.10 -10.73
N GLN A 54 0.67 -7.10 -10.94
CA GLN A 54 -0.15 -6.48 -9.90
C GLN A 54 -1.62 -6.47 -10.34
N GLY A 55 -2.41 -7.40 -9.81
CA GLY A 55 -3.80 -7.63 -10.24
C GLY A 55 -4.82 -6.71 -9.58
N HIS A 56 -4.57 -6.32 -8.32
CA HIS A 56 -5.49 -5.48 -7.56
C HIS A 56 -5.54 -4.04 -8.12
N SER A 57 -6.72 -3.43 -8.30
CA SER A 57 -8.05 -4.00 -8.02
C SER A 57 -8.64 -4.76 -9.22
N VAL A 58 -8.42 -4.28 -10.44
CA VAL A 58 -9.09 -4.77 -11.66
C VAL A 58 -8.15 -4.79 -12.86
N CYS A 59 -6.89 -5.10 -12.58
CA CYS A 59 -5.84 -5.07 -13.57
C CYS A 59 -5.69 -6.44 -14.25
N ASN A 60 -6.06 -7.55 -13.59
CA ASN A 60 -5.80 -8.90 -14.11
C ASN A 60 -6.57 -9.24 -15.38
N ARG A 61 -7.63 -8.50 -15.75
CA ARG A 61 -8.21 -8.52 -17.11
C ARG A 61 -7.20 -8.19 -18.24
N SER A 62 -6.12 -7.49 -17.92
CA SER A 62 -5.01 -7.20 -18.85
C SER A 62 -3.90 -8.26 -18.82
N PHE A 63 -3.93 -9.16 -17.84
CA PHE A 63 -3.06 -10.33 -17.77
C PHE A 63 -3.72 -11.56 -18.43
N PHE A 64 -5.01 -11.80 -18.20
CA PHE A 64 -5.78 -12.86 -18.84
C PHE A 64 -7.28 -12.51 -18.93
N PRO A 65 -8.02 -13.01 -19.93
CA PRO A 65 -9.47 -12.84 -20.00
C PRO A 65 -10.18 -13.55 -18.83
N CYS A 66 -10.90 -12.79 -18.00
CA CYS A 66 -11.55 -13.32 -16.79
C CYS A 66 -12.78 -12.52 -16.37
N PHE A 67 -13.54 -13.08 -15.42
CA PHE A 67 -14.52 -12.33 -14.65
C PHE A 67 -13.78 -11.53 -13.57
N ASP A 68 -13.30 -10.35 -13.95
CA ASP A 68 -12.44 -9.52 -13.10
C ASP A 68 -13.24 -8.70 -12.09
N THR A 69 -13.84 -9.42 -11.13
CA THR A 69 -14.64 -8.92 -10.01
C THR A 69 -14.37 -9.79 -8.78
N PRO A 70 -14.28 -9.21 -7.56
CA PRO A 70 -14.01 -9.99 -6.36
C PRO A 70 -15.21 -10.86 -5.93
N ALA A 71 -16.39 -10.66 -6.51
CA ALA A 71 -17.56 -11.53 -6.32
C ALA A 71 -17.38 -12.94 -6.91
N VAL A 72 -16.48 -13.13 -7.87
CA VAL A 72 -16.25 -14.43 -8.51
C VAL A 72 -14.94 -15.00 -8.01
N LYS A 73 -15.00 -16.17 -7.36
CA LYS A 73 -13.83 -16.92 -6.91
C LYS A 73 -13.68 -18.22 -7.69
N CYS A 74 -12.45 -18.58 -8.03
CA CYS A 74 -12.14 -19.79 -8.79
C CYS A 74 -10.86 -20.44 -8.25
N THR A 75 -10.79 -21.77 -8.30
CA THR A 75 -9.51 -22.48 -8.26
C THR A 75 -8.82 -22.30 -9.60
N TYR A 76 -7.50 -22.49 -9.65
CA TYR A 76 -6.78 -22.39 -10.92
C TYR A 76 -5.58 -23.33 -10.98
N SER A 77 -5.17 -23.65 -12.21
CA SER A 77 -3.88 -24.27 -12.51
C SER A 77 -3.18 -23.45 -13.58
N ALA A 78 -1.85 -23.41 -13.53
CA ALA A 78 -1.04 -22.71 -14.50
C ALA A 78 0.16 -23.54 -14.93
N THR A 79 0.54 -23.40 -16.19
CA THR A 79 1.76 -23.99 -16.75
C THR A 79 2.52 -22.86 -17.43
N VAL A 80 3.69 -22.53 -16.90
CA VAL A 80 4.50 -21.38 -17.33
C VAL A 80 5.83 -21.89 -17.84
N LYS A 81 6.14 -21.56 -19.08
CA LYS A 81 7.45 -21.81 -19.68
C LYS A 81 8.29 -20.53 -19.61
N ALA A 82 9.51 -20.62 -19.11
CA ALA A 82 10.43 -19.49 -19.00
C ALA A 82 11.82 -19.85 -19.55
N PRO A 83 12.66 -18.86 -19.90
CA PRO A 83 14.06 -19.10 -20.24
C PRO A 83 14.83 -19.79 -19.10
N ALA A 84 15.86 -20.57 -19.45
CA ALA A 84 16.71 -21.22 -18.45
C ALA A 84 17.35 -20.19 -17.50
N GLY A 85 17.36 -20.51 -16.20
CA GLY A 85 17.93 -19.64 -15.17
C GLY A 85 17.04 -18.47 -14.74
N ILE A 86 15.77 -18.45 -15.16
CA ILE A 86 14.72 -17.56 -14.64
C ILE A 86 13.82 -18.36 -13.70
N GLN A 87 13.78 -17.96 -12.43
CA GLN A 87 12.88 -18.56 -11.44
C GLN A 87 11.49 -17.95 -11.61
N VAL A 88 10.46 -18.80 -11.73
CA VAL A 88 9.05 -18.37 -11.79
C VAL A 88 8.34 -18.75 -10.50
N LEU A 89 7.51 -17.86 -9.98
CA LEU A 89 6.64 -18.08 -8.82
C LEU A 89 5.23 -17.58 -9.14
N MET A 90 4.22 -18.22 -8.55
CA MET A 90 2.82 -17.79 -8.63
C MET A 90 2.13 -17.96 -7.27
N SER A 91 1.01 -17.25 -7.06
CA SER A 91 0.18 -17.33 -5.86
C SER A 91 -0.64 -18.64 -5.79
N ALA A 92 0.04 -19.76 -5.51
CA ALA A 92 -0.51 -21.11 -5.60
C ALA A 92 -0.09 -21.99 -4.43
N THR A 93 -0.94 -22.94 -4.01
CA THR A 93 -0.65 -23.85 -2.89
C THR A 93 0.36 -24.94 -3.25
N GLN A 94 0.48 -25.27 -4.54
CA GLN A 94 1.42 -26.27 -5.05
C GLN A 94 2.21 -25.73 -6.23
N SER A 95 3.50 -26.07 -6.28
CA SER A 95 4.37 -25.74 -7.41
C SER A 95 5.37 -26.87 -7.69
N THR A 96 5.65 -27.10 -8.97
CA THR A 96 6.63 -28.09 -9.45
C THR A 96 7.40 -27.50 -10.65
N TYR A 97 8.71 -27.72 -10.70
CA TYR A 97 9.54 -27.37 -11.86
C TYR A 97 10.01 -28.63 -12.58
N LEU A 98 9.68 -28.73 -13.87
CA LEU A 98 10.09 -29.81 -14.77
C LEU A 98 11.28 -29.32 -15.60
N GLU A 99 12.49 -29.56 -15.10
CA GLU A 99 13.74 -29.02 -15.66
C GLU A 99 13.97 -29.43 -17.12
N GLU A 100 13.68 -30.68 -17.48
CA GLU A 100 13.82 -31.20 -18.85
C GLU A 100 12.92 -30.47 -19.87
N GLU A 101 11.78 -29.93 -19.41
CA GLU A 101 10.82 -29.21 -20.24
C GLU A 101 10.98 -27.68 -20.15
N GLY A 102 11.70 -27.19 -19.14
CA GLY A 102 11.79 -25.77 -18.80
C GLY A 102 10.44 -25.18 -18.37
N VAL A 103 9.62 -25.97 -17.68
CA VAL A 103 8.22 -25.66 -17.38
C VAL A 103 7.96 -25.68 -15.88
N TYR A 104 7.29 -24.64 -15.40
CA TYR A 104 6.75 -24.55 -14.05
C TYR A 104 5.25 -24.87 -14.07
N GLN A 105 4.80 -25.71 -13.15
CA GLN A 105 3.40 -26.06 -12.95
C GLN A 105 2.95 -25.56 -11.59
N PHE A 106 1.78 -24.93 -11.55
CA PHE A 106 1.18 -24.37 -10.34
C PHE A 106 -0.27 -24.83 -10.19
N TYR A 107 -0.70 -25.02 -8.95
CA TYR A 107 -2.09 -25.35 -8.62
C TYR A 107 -2.54 -24.61 -7.36
N MET A 108 -3.66 -23.90 -7.45
CA MET A 108 -4.35 -23.24 -6.36
C MET A 108 -5.65 -24.01 -6.10
N GLU A 109 -5.65 -24.80 -5.03
CA GLU A 109 -6.77 -25.69 -4.68
C GLU A 109 -7.95 -24.97 -4.04
N TYR A 110 -7.74 -23.75 -3.53
CA TYR A 110 -8.76 -22.94 -2.89
C TYR A 110 -9.31 -21.89 -3.86
N PRO A 111 -10.62 -21.58 -3.81
CA PRO A 111 -11.19 -20.58 -4.68
C PRO A 111 -10.75 -19.18 -4.26
N VAL A 112 -10.12 -18.46 -5.18
CA VAL A 112 -9.64 -17.09 -4.99
C VAL A 112 -10.22 -16.16 -6.06
N PRO A 113 -10.47 -14.88 -5.74
CA PRO A 113 -10.84 -13.88 -6.74
C PRO A 113 -9.70 -13.61 -7.73
N ALA A 114 -10.06 -13.19 -8.94
CA ALA A 114 -9.11 -13.01 -10.04
C ALA A 114 -7.96 -12.05 -9.69
N TYR A 115 -8.19 -11.02 -8.87
CA TYR A 115 -7.17 -10.01 -8.52
C TYR A 115 -5.99 -10.58 -7.70
N LEU A 116 -6.16 -11.76 -7.07
CA LEU A 116 -5.13 -12.45 -6.27
C LEU A 116 -4.26 -13.43 -7.09
N VAL A 117 -4.56 -13.61 -8.38
CA VAL A 117 -3.69 -14.39 -9.28
C VAL A 117 -2.46 -13.55 -9.58
N ALA A 118 -1.30 -14.02 -9.15
CA ALA A 118 -0.04 -13.31 -9.29
C ALA A 118 1.03 -14.20 -9.91
N LEU A 119 1.94 -13.57 -10.63
CA LEU A 119 3.12 -14.16 -11.22
C LEU A 119 4.31 -13.23 -11.01
N VAL A 120 5.46 -13.81 -10.68
CA VAL A 120 6.76 -13.14 -10.72
C VAL A 120 7.79 -14.06 -11.35
N ALA A 121 8.67 -13.49 -12.17
CA ALA A 121 9.78 -14.21 -12.76
C ALA A 121 11.03 -13.33 -12.87
N GLY A 122 12.18 -13.86 -12.46
CA GLY A 122 13.45 -13.14 -12.50
C GLY A 122 14.61 -13.92 -11.90
N ASP A 123 15.70 -13.22 -11.55
CA ASP A 123 16.84 -13.81 -10.84
C ASP A 123 16.55 -13.98 -9.34
N LEU A 124 15.60 -14.85 -9.02
CA LEU A 124 15.17 -15.07 -7.64
C LEU A 124 15.86 -16.30 -7.03
N THR A 125 16.43 -16.09 -5.86
CA THR A 125 16.96 -17.14 -4.98
C THR A 125 16.17 -17.14 -3.67
N HIS A 126 16.32 -18.18 -2.85
CA HIS A 126 15.50 -18.34 -1.66
C HIS A 126 16.23 -18.90 -0.46
N ALA A 127 15.61 -18.69 0.70
CA ALA A 127 15.93 -19.38 1.94
C ALA A 127 14.65 -19.64 2.74
N ASP A 128 14.54 -20.83 3.34
CA ASP A 128 13.50 -21.10 4.32
C ASP A 128 13.82 -20.31 5.60
N ILE A 129 12.83 -19.55 6.08
CA ILE A 129 12.92 -18.65 7.23
C ILE A 129 12.01 -19.10 8.39
N GLY A 130 11.32 -20.22 8.22
CA GLY A 130 10.43 -20.84 9.19
C GLY A 130 10.00 -22.24 8.71
N PRO A 131 9.19 -22.96 9.51
CA PRO A 131 8.79 -24.34 9.18
C PRO A 131 7.89 -24.41 7.93
N ARG A 132 7.21 -23.31 7.58
CA ARG A 132 6.27 -23.20 6.45
C ARG A 132 6.38 -21.85 5.73
N SER A 133 7.54 -21.21 5.80
CA SER A 133 7.76 -19.89 5.22
C SER A 133 9.13 -19.78 4.58
N ARG A 134 9.17 -19.15 3.42
CA ARG A 134 10.38 -18.85 2.66
C ARG A 134 10.39 -17.43 2.17
N VAL A 135 11.59 -16.88 2.09
CA VAL A 135 11.81 -15.60 1.44
C VAL A 135 12.48 -15.82 0.09
N TRP A 136 11.99 -15.09 -0.92
CA TRP A 136 12.51 -15.05 -2.28
C TRP A 136 13.00 -13.64 -2.57
N ALA A 137 14.20 -13.51 -3.11
CA ALA A 137 14.76 -12.20 -3.47
C ALA A 137 15.88 -12.35 -4.50
N GLU A 138 16.26 -11.23 -5.12
CA GLU A 138 17.52 -11.16 -5.85
C GLU A 138 18.70 -11.51 -4.91
N PRO A 139 19.76 -12.19 -5.39
CA PRO A 139 20.83 -12.72 -4.55
C PRO A 139 21.48 -11.70 -3.60
N CYS A 140 21.58 -10.44 -4.03
CA CYS A 140 22.18 -9.36 -3.25
C CYS A 140 21.32 -8.91 -2.06
N LEU A 141 20.00 -9.13 -2.10
CA LEU A 141 19.04 -8.77 -1.05
C LEU A 141 18.77 -9.92 -0.08
N LEU A 142 18.98 -11.16 -0.52
CA LEU A 142 18.62 -12.36 0.26
C LEU A 142 19.22 -12.37 1.68
N PRO A 143 20.51 -12.05 1.92
CA PRO A 143 21.06 -12.04 3.27
C PRO A 143 20.36 -11.05 4.22
N THR A 144 20.04 -9.85 3.73
CA THR A 144 19.31 -8.82 4.49
C THR A 144 17.89 -9.28 4.82
N ALA A 145 17.21 -9.87 3.84
CA ALA A 145 15.86 -10.41 4.01
C ALA A 145 15.81 -11.54 5.05
N ILE A 146 16.76 -12.49 5.00
CA ILE A 146 16.90 -13.56 6.01
C ILE A 146 17.12 -12.96 7.40
N SER A 147 18.05 -12.02 7.52
CA SER A 147 18.40 -11.41 8.81
C SER A 147 17.20 -10.74 9.49
N LYS A 148 16.24 -10.23 8.72
CA LYS A 148 15.07 -9.51 9.23
C LYS A 148 13.87 -10.42 9.49
N LEU A 149 13.70 -11.51 8.74
CA LEU A 149 12.48 -12.32 8.76
C LEU A 149 12.62 -13.71 9.38
N SER A 150 13.84 -14.22 9.56
CA SER A 150 14.08 -15.56 10.12
C SER A 150 13.41 -15.74 11.49
N GLY A 151 12.47 -16.69 11.58
CA GLY A 151 11.68 -17.01 12.77
C GLY A 151 10.55 -16.02 13.08
N MET A 152 10.54 -14.82 12.49
CA MET A 152 9.53 -13.80 12.77
C MET A 152 8.19 -14.11 12.11
N VAL A 153 8.21 -14.60 10.86
CA VAL A 153 6.98 -14.93 10.12
C VAL A 153 6.17 -16.01 10.84
N GLU A 154 6.81 -17.07 11.33
CA GLU A 154 6.12 -18.13 12.08
C GLU A 154 5.52 -17.61 13.40
N ARG A 155 6.19 -16.65 14.05
CA ARG A 155 5.68 -16.00 15.27
C ARG A 155 4.39 -15.24 14.97
N TRP A 156 4.33 -14.49 13.87
CA TRP A 156 3.13 -13.75 13.46
C TRP A 156 2.01 -14.69 13.03
N LEU A 157 2.32 -15.73 12.25
CA LEU A 157 1.35 -16.76 11.86
C LEU A 157 0.76 -17.47 13.09
N THR A 158 1.58 -17.83 14.07
CA THR A 158 1.11 -18.48 15.31
C THR A 158 0.15 -17.58 16.08
N ALA A 159 0.46 -16.28 16.19
CA ALA A 159 -0.42 -15.31 16.84
C ALA A 159 -1.74 -15.12 16.04
N ALA A 160 -1.64 -15.00 14.71
CA ALA A 160 -2.80 -14.90 13.84
C ALA A 160 -3.69 -16.14 13.93
N GLU A 161 -3.12 -17.34 13.95
CA GLU A 161 -3.86 -18.60 14.08
C GLU A 161 -4.56 -18.71 15.43
N SER A 162 -3.91 -18.26 16.49
CA SER A 162 -4.51 -18.20 17.81
C SER A 162 -5.74 -17.29 17.80
N LEU A 163 -5.70 -16.15 17.11
CA LEU A 163 -6.78 -15.16 17.06
C LEU A 163 -7.90 -15.52 16.08
N TYR A 164 -7.58 -16.08 14.91
CA TYR A 164 -8.50 -16.16 13.76
C TYR A 164 -8.77 -17.58 13.25
N GLY A 165 -8.13 -18.59 13.84
CA GLY A 165 -8.24 -19.99 13.41
C GLY A 165 -7.12 -20.39 12.45
N PRO A 166 -7.08 -21.64 11.98
CA PRO A 166 -5.91 -22.21 11.30
C PRO A 166 -5.56 -21.48 9.99
N TYR A 167 -4.26 -21.40 9.68
CA TYR A 167 -3.76 -20.93 8.40
C TYR A 167 -3.93 -22.04 7.35
N ILE A 168 -4.84 -21.82 6.40
CA ILE A 168 -5.30 -22.87 5.46
C ILE A 168 -4.45 -22.98 4.19
N TRP A 169 -3.61 -22.00 3.86
CA TRP A 169 -2.96 -21.89 2.55
C TRP A 169 -1.67 -22.73 2.41
N GLY A 170 -1.32 -23.50 3.44
CA GLY A 170 -0.11 -24.32 3.46
C GLY A 170 1.13 -23.50 3.80
N ARG A 171 1.78 -22.93 2.79
CA ARG A 171 3.00 -22.10 2.95
C ARG A 171 2.68 -20.62 2.93
N TYR A 172 3.42 -19.84 3.70
CA TYR A 172 3.45 -18.37 3.63
C TYR A 172 4.83 -17.93 3.16
N ASP A 173 5.00 -17.78 1.85
CA ASP A 173 6.25 -17.27 1.27
C ASP A 173 6.14 -15.76 1.02
N ILE A 174 7.28 -15.08 1.07
CA ILE A 174 7.43 -13.64 0.79
C ILE A 174 8.40 -13.48 -0.38
N VAL A 175 8.08 -12.63 -1.35
CA VAL A 175 9.02 -12.23 -2.41
C VAL A 175 9.26 -10.73 -2.38
N PHE A 176 10.54 -10.35 -2.30
CA PHE A 176 10.95 -8.96 -2.42
C PHE A 176 11.07 -8.55 -3.89
N LEU A 177 10.27 -7.57 -4.28
CA LEU A 177 10.22 -7.03 -5.63
C LEU A 177 11.11 -5.77 -5.76
N PRO A 178 11.58 -5.45 -6.98
CA PRO A 178 12.37 -4.25 -7.23
C PRO A 178 11.65 -2.94 -6.84
N PRO A 179 12.37 -1.81 -6.71
CA PRO A 179 11.81 -0.53 -6.25
C PRO A 179 10.74 0.07 -7.17
N SER A 180 10.59 -0.47 -8.39
CA SER A 180 9.54 -0.10 -9.32
C SER A 180 8.18 -0.70 -8.98
N PHE A 181 8.09 -1.60 -8.00
CA PHE A 181 6.81 -2.13 -7.52
C PHE A 181 5.90 -0.95 -7.10
N PRO A 182 4.69 -0.83 -7.66
CA PRO A 182 3.90 0.40 -7.56
C PRO A 182 3.28 0.63 -6.18
N ILE A 183 3.25 -0.39 -5.32
CA ILE A 183 2.68 -0.36 -3.97
C ILE A 183 3.68 -0.96 -2.98
N VAL A 184 3.37 -0.95 -1.68
CA VAL A 184 4.27 -1.48 -0.65
C VAL A 184 4.22 -3.00 -0.57
N ALA A 185 3.01 -3.56 -0.53
CA ALA A 185 2.80 -4.99 -0.41
C ALA A 185 1.50 -5.43 -1.10
N MET A 186 1.36 -6.75 -1.33
CA MET A 186 0.16 -7.38 -1.88
C MET A 186 0.02 -8.80 -1.33
N GLU A 187 -1.19 -9.12 -0.86
CA GLU A 187 -1.56 -10.29 -0.06
C GLU A 187 -1.73 -11.59 -0.87
N ASN A 188 -1.10 -11.66 -2.03
CA ASN A 188 -1.17 -12.79 -2.96
C ASN A 188 -1.04 -14.13 -2.20
N PRO A 189 -2.08 -15.00 -2.19
CA PRO A 189 -2.08 -16.19 -1.35
C PRO A 189 -0.86 -17.08 -1.60
N CYS A 190 -0.28 -17.57 -0.52
CA CYS A 190 0.96 -18.37 -0.49
C CYS A 190 2.25 -17.62 -0.88
N LEU A 191 2.18 -16.42 -1.46
CA LEU A 191 3.32 -15.70 -2.01
C LEU A 191 3.12 -14.18 -1.92
N THR A 192 3.26 -13.62 -0.73
CA THR A 192 3.14 -12.18 -0.47
C THR A 192 4.21 -11.40 -1.24
N PHE A 193 3.79 -10.38 -2.01
CA PHE A 193 4.71 -9.49 -2.71
C PHE A 193 5.03 -8.29 -1.81
N ILE A 194 6.30 -7.91 -1.70
CA ILE A 194 6.73 -6.76 -0.89
C ILE A 194 7.79 -5.96 -1.64
N ILE A 195 7.71 -4.63 -1.63
CA ILE A 195 8.76 -3.78 -2.19
C ILE A 195 10.07 -3.93 -1.41
N SER A 196 11.19 -4.14 -2.09
CA SER A 196 12.51 -4.29 -1.46
C SER A 196 12.95 -3.09 -0.63
N SER A 197 12.53 -1.87 -0.99
CA SER A 197 12.97 -0.64 -0.32
C SER A 197 12.54 -0.59 1.14
N ILE A 198 11.50 -1.33 1.53
CA ILE A 198 11.05 -1.43 2.92
C ILE A 198 12.10 -2.10 3.83
N LEU A 199 13.03 -2.88 3.28
CA LEU A 199 14.11 -3.52 4.04
C LEU A 199 14.97 -2.49 4.78
N GLU A 200 14.94 -1.21 4.41
CA GLU A 200 15.63 -0.15 5.14
C GLU A 200 15.04 0.11 6.54
N SER A 201 13.78 -0.26 6.79
CA SER A 201 13.11 -0.02 8.07
C SER A 201 12.52 -1.29 8.66
N ASP A 202 13.01 -1.69 9.84
CA ASP A 202 12.47 -2.84 10.57
C ASP A 202 11.00 -2.66 10.98
N GLU A 203 10.62 -1.48 11.50
CA GLU A 203 9.27 -1.28 12.05
C GLU A 203 8.20 -1.27 10.93
N PHE A 204 8.44 -0.55 9.83
CA PHE A 204 7.58 -0.64 8.64
C PHE A 204 7.51 -2.07 8.06
N LEU A 205 8.64 -2.76 7.89
CA LEU A 205 8.64 -4.16 7.44
C LEU A 205 7.78 -5.07 8.33
N ILE A 206 7.87 -4.90 9.65
CA ILE A 206 7.08 -5.69 10.61
C ILE A 206 5.59 -5.45 10.39
N ILE A 207 5.14 -4.20 10.36
CA ILE A 207 3.70 -3.90 10.32
C ILE A 207 3.08 -4.29 8.97
N ASP A 208 3.80 -4.06 7.87
CA ASP A 208 3.32 -4.41 6.53
C ASP A 208 3.25 -5.93 6.37
N VAL A 209 4.27 -6.70 6.77
CA VAL A 209 4.17 -8.17 6.68
C VAL A 209 3.04 -8.72 7.57
N ILE A 210 2.80 -8.16 8.76
CA ILE A 210 1.70 -8.59 9.61
C ILE A 210 0.34 -8.26 8.97
N HIS A 211 0.20 -7.11 8.29
CA HIS A 211 -0.99 -6.78 7.51
C HIS A 211 -1.27 -7.83 6.43
N GLU A 212 -0.23 -8.20 5.67
CA GLU A 212 -0.34 -9.24 4.66
C GLU A 212 -0.62 -10.64 5.26
N VAL A 213 -0.15 -10.91 6.48
CA VAL A 213 -0.54 -12.13 7.21
C VAL A 213 -2.04 -12.09 7.53
N ALA A 214 -2.55 -10.97 8.04
CA ALA A 214 -3.97 -10.80 8.37
C ALA A 214 -4.89 -11.00 7.16
N HIS A 215 -4.45 -10.57 5.98
CA HIS A 215 -5.19 -10.76 4.74
C HIS A 215 -5.49 -12.22 4.37
N SER A 216 -4.70 -13.17 4.91
CA SER A 216 -4.95 -14.60 4.76
C SER A 216 -6.33 -15.03 5.26
N TRP A 217 -6.93 -14.27 6.19
CA TRP A 217 -8.32 -14.44 6.64
C TRP A 217 -9.25 -13.36 6.06
N PHE A 218 -8.84 -12.09 6.07
CA PHE A 218 -9.65 -10.94 5.67
C PHE A 218 -9.20 -10.36 4.32
N GLY A 219 -9.92 -10.65 3.25
CA GLY A 219 -9.51 -10.35 1.87
C GLY A 219 -9.38 -11.63 1.06
N ASN A 220 -8.53 -12.57 1.50
CA ASN A 220 -8.31 -13.83 0.79
C ASN A 220 -9.42 -14.86 1.05
N ALA A 221 -9.60 -15.25 2.32
CA ALA A 221 -10.59 -16.27 2.69
C ALA A 221 -12.01 -15.68 2.62
N VAL A 222 -12.26 -14.56 3.29
CA VAL A 222 -13.51 -13.79 3.20
C VAL A 222 -13.25 -12.52 2.40
N THR A 223 -13.89 -12.34 1.26
CA THR A 223 -13.57 -11.22 0.34
C THR A 223 -14.73 -10.24 0.24
N ASN A 224 -14.46 -8.94 0.11
CA ASN A 224 -15.49 -7.97 -0.29
C ASN A 224 -16.13 -8.34 -1.65
N ALA A 225 -17.46 -8.30 -1.77
CA ALA A 225 -18.15 -8.66 -3.00
C ALA A 225 -18.02 -7.61 -4.11
N THR A 226 -17.84 -6.35 -3.74
CA THR A 226 -17.62 -5.23 -4.66
C THR A 226 -16.50 -4.34 -4.14
N TRP A 227 -15.92 -3.51 -5.00
CA TRP A 227 -14.90 -2.56 -4.60
C TRP A 227 -15.44 -1.38 -3.77
N GLU A 228 -16.76 -1.17 -3.78
CA GLU A 228 -17.42 -0.21 -2.89
C GLU A 228 -17.34 -0.66 -1.42
N GLU A 229 -17.08 -1.95 -1.19
CA GLU A 229 -17.00 -2.61 0.11
C GLU A 229 -15.55 -2.96 0.50
N MET A 230 -14.56 -2.33 -0.13
CA MET A 230 -13.14 -2.64 0.08
C MET A 230 -12.69 -2.51 1.54
N TRP A 231 -13.36 -1.65 2.33
CA TRP A 231 -13.11 -1.52 3.76
C TRP A 231 -13.32 -2.85 4.54
N LEU A 232 -14.11 -3.79 4.02
CA LEU A 232 -14.25 -5.12 4.63
C LEU A 232 -12.95 -5.92 4.57
N SER A 233 -12.20 -5.79 3.48
CA SER A 233 -10.89 -6.42 3.36
C SER A 233 -9.86 -5.63 4.19
N GLU A 234 -9.71 -4.34 3.89
CA GLU A 234 -8.64 -3.52 4.48
C GLU A 234 -8.86 -3.17 5.93
N GLY A 235 -10.06 -2.70 6.31
CA GLY A 235 -10.36 -2.34 7.69
C GLY A 235 -10.34 -3.51 8.66
N LEU A 236 -10.80 -4.70 8.24
CA LEU A 236 -10.66 -5.93 9.04
C LEU A 236 -9.21 -6.40 9.09
N ALA A 237 -8.46 -6.34 7.99
CA ALA A 237 -7.04 -6.69 7.95
C ALA A 237 -6.21 -5.76 8.85
N THR A 238 -6.42 -4.44 8.80
CA THR A 238 -5.75 -3.46 9.68
C THR A 238 -6.11 -3.69 11.16
N TYR A 239 -7.38 -4.02 11.48
CA TYR A 239 -7.73 -4.42 12.84
C TYR A 239 -7.00 -5.68 13.28
N ALA A 240 -6.98 -6.70 12.42
CA ALA A 240 -6.31 -7.96 12.70
C ALA A 240 -4.80 -7.80 12.83
N GLN A 241 -4.19 -6.97 12.00
CA GLN A 241 -2.79 -6.58 12.07
C GLN A 241 -2.47 -5.99 13.45
N ARG A 242 -3.23 -5.00 13.92
CA ARG A 242 -3.02 -4.39 15.25
C ARG A 242 -3.18 -5.37 16.40
N ARG A 243 -4.07 -6.36 16.27
CA ARG A 243 -4.21 -7.44 17.25
C ARG A 243 -3.00 -8.36 17.26
N ILE A 244 -2.53 -8.81 16.10
CA ILE A 244 -1.31 -9.63 15.98
C ILE A 244 -0.08 -8.88 16.49
N THR A 245 0.06 -7.60 16.12
CA THR A 245 1.13 -6.72 16.60
C THR A 245 1.07 -6.56 18.13
N THR A 246 -0.11 -6.44 18.72
CA THR A 246 -0.27 -6.37 20.18
C THR A 246 0.16 -7.66 20.87
N GLU A 247 -0.22 -8.83 20.35
CA GLU A 247 0.18 -10.12 20.91
C GLU A 247 1.70 -10.38 20.80
N THR A 248 2.36 -9.80 19.79
CA THR A 248 3.77 -10.09 19.49
C THR A 248 4.76 -8.99 19.92
N TYR A 249 4.35 -7.73 19.94
CA TYR A 249 5.20 -6.58 20.30
C TYR A 249 4.66 -5.76 21.48
N GLY A 250 3.43 -6.03 21.93
CA GLY A 250 2.81 -5.39 23.07
C GLY A 250 2.06 -4.10 22.71
N ALA A 251 1.09 -3.75 23.56
CA ALA A 251 0.16 -2.64 23.33
C ALA A 251 0.85 -1.28 23.15
N ALA A 252 1.99 -1.04 23.80
CA ALA A 252 2.70 0.24 23.68
C ALA A 252 3.20 0.49 22.25
N PHE A 253 3.74 -0.56 21.59
CA PHE A 253 4.18 -0.46 20.20
C PHE A 253 2.99 -0.30 19.25
N THR A 254 1.95 -1.10 19.40
CA THR A 254 0.72 -0.97 18.61
C THR A 254 0.12 0.44 18.75
N CYS A 255 0.05 0.99 19.95
CA CYS A 255 -0.47 2.35 20.15
C CYS A 255 0.39 3.43 19.47
N LEU A 256 1.71 3.26 19.44
CA LEU A 256 2.63 4.17 18.74
C LEU A 256 2.39 4.14 17.22
N GLU A 257 2.27 2.94 16.65
CA GLU A 257 1.93 2.74 15.23
C GLU A 257 0.55 3.32 14.90
N THR A 258 -0.47 3.02 15.71
CA THR A 258 -1.82 3.55 15.52
C THR A 258 -1.84 5.08 15.61
N ALA A 259 -1.08 5.69 16.54
CA ALA A 259 -0.95 7.14 16.61
C ALA A 259 -0.35 7.72 15.33
N PHE A 260 0.70 7.08 14.80
CA PHE A 260 1.32 7.47 13.52
C PHE A 260 0.33 7.42 12.36
N ARG A 261 -0.45 6.34 12.26
CA ARG A 261 -1.43 6.14 11.18
C ARG A 261 -2.64 7.07 11.28
N LEU A 262 -3.15 7.33 12.48
CA LEU A 262 -4.24 8.29 12.70
C LEU A 262 -3.80 9.73 12.40
N ASP A 263 -2.59 10.13 12.81
CA ASP A 263 -2.01 11.44 12.43
C ASP A 263 -1.93 11.57 10.89
N ALA A 264 -1.60 10.49 10.17
CA ALA A 264 -1.58 10.48 8.71
C ALA A 264 -2.98 10.59 8.08
N LEU A 265 -3.98 9.90 8.64
CA LEU A 265 -5.38 10.01 8.24
C LEU A 265 -5.89 11.45 8.42
N HIS A 266 -5.62 12.08 9.57
CA HIS A 266 -6.02 13.45 9.85
C HIS A 266 -5.37 14.46 8.90
N ARG A 267 -4.10 14.25 8.52
CA ARG A 267 -3.45 15.04 7.46
C ARG A 267 -4.16 14.88 6.12
N GLN A 268 -4.46 13.65 5.71
CA GLN A 268 -5.17 13.40 4.46
C GLN A 268 -6.56 14.06 4.45
N MET A 269 -7.28 14.00 5.57
CA MET A 269 -8.55 14.72 5.74
C MET A 269 -8.41 16.23 5.56
N LYS A 270 -7.41 16.84 6.19
CA LYS A 270 -7.17 18.29 6.10
C LYS A 270 -6.91 18.73 4.64
N LEU A 271 -6.23 17.89 3.86
CA LEU A 271 -5.95 18.16 2.44
C LEU A 271 -7.19 18.01 1.55
N LEU A 272 -8.02 17.00 1.82
CA LEU A 272 -9.19 16.68 0.99
C LEU A 272 -10.45 17.48 1.35
N GLY A 273 -10.53 17.99 2.57
CA GLY A 273 -11.74 18.54 3.16
C GLY A 273 -12.64 17.47 3.78
N GLU A 274 -13.42 17.86 4.80
CA GLU A 274 -14.27 16.93 5.58
C GLU A 274 -15.46 16.37 4.80
N ASP A 275 -15.95 17.09 3.78
CA ASP A 275 -17.11 16.68 2.98
C ASP A 275 -16.74 15.82 1.75
N ASN A 276 -15.48 15.41 1.63
CA ASN A 276 -15.02 14.67 0.46
C ASN A 276 -15.63 13.26 0.41
N PRO A 277 -16.33 12.86 -0.67
CA PRO A 277 -16.95 11.54 -0.79
C PRO A 277 -15.99 10.35 -0.64
N VAL A 278 -14.69 10.53 -0.93
CA VAL A 278 -13.67 9.47 -0.79
C VAL A 278 -13.38 9.10 0.67
N SER A 279 -13.85 9.92 1.62
CA SER A 279 -13.73 9.66 3.07
C SER A 279 -14.80 8.73 3.65
N LYS A 280 -15.75 8.28 2.82
CA LYS A 280 -16.73 7.26 3.21
C LYS A 280 -16.08 5.88 3.21
N LEU A 281 -16.57 4.97 4.05
CA LEU A 281 -16.14 3.56 3.98
C LEU A 281 -16.79 2.85 2.80
N GLN A 282 -18.06 3.17 2.53
CA GLN A 282 -18.78 2.73 1.34
C GLN A 282 -18.84 3.86 0.32
N VAL A 283 -17.92 3.83 -0.64
CA VAL A 283 -17.91 4.78 -1.76
C VAL A 283 -18.63 4.16 -2.95
N LYS A 284 -19.70 4.81 -3.41
CA LYS A 284 -20.39 4.42 -4.63
C LYS A 284 -19.51 4.69 -5.85
N LEU A 285 -19.30 3.68 -6.68
CA LEU A 285 -18.47 3.74 -7.86
C LEU A 285 -19.32 4.11 -9.09
N GLU A 286 -19.11 5.31 -9.60
CA GLU A 286 -19.69 5.70 -10.88
C GLU A 286 -19.10 4.85 -12.03
N PRO A 287 -19.90 4.51 -13.07
CA PRO A 287 -19.43 3.74 -14.20
C PRO A 287 -18.18 4.34 -14.85
N GLY A 288 -17.12 3.54 -14.95
CA GLY A 288 -15.85 3.95 -15.57
C GLY A 288 -14.81 4.50 -14.59
N VAL A 289 -15.13 4.68 -13.31
CA VAL A 289 -14.14 4.99 -12.27
C VAL A 289 -13.30 3.75 -11.97
N ASN A 290 -11.97 3.90 -12.01
CA ASN A 290 -11.06 2.85 -11.57
C ASN A 290 -11.09 2.77 -10.02
N PRO A 291 -11.44 1.61 -9.42
CA PRO A 291 -11.46 1.43 -7.97
C PRO A 291 -10.15 1.80 -7.27
N SER A 292 -9.01 1.59 -7.93
CA SER A 292 -7.70 1.94 -7.37
C SER A 292 -7.52 3.44 -7.15
N ASN A 293 -8.35 4.30 -7.75
CA ASN A 293 -8.35 5.74 -7.46
C ASN A 293 -9.07 6.11 -6.15
N LEU A 294 -9.82 5.18 -5.57
CA LEU A 294 -10.54 5.38 -4.30
C LEU A 294 -9.82 4.77 -3.10
N MET A 295 -8.79 3.96 -3.34
CA MET A 295 -7.92 3.45 -2.28
C MET A 295 -7.21 4.61 -1.58
N ASN A 296 -7.44 4.73 -0.28
CA ASN A 296 -6.89 5.80 0.55
C ASN A 296 -6.90 5.36 2.02
N LEU A 297 -6.32 6.17 2.92
CA LEU A 297 -6.24 5.80 4.34
C LEU A 297 -7.60 5.66 5.02
N PHE A 298 -8.71 6.18 4.46
CA PHE A 298 -10.03 5.97 5.06
C PHE A 298 -10.45 4.50 4.97
N THR A 299 -10.18 3.83 3.85
CA THR A 299 -10.49 2.41 3.66
C THR A 299 -9.83 1.53 4.73
N TYR A 300 -8.59 1.88 5.12
CA TYR A 300 -7.78 1.18 6.13
C TYR A 300 -8.10 1.67 7.55
N GLU A 301 -7.86 2.95 7.83
CA GLU A 301 -7.84 3.52 9.17
C GLU A 301 -9.22 3.86 9.72
N LYS A 302 -10.10 4.44 8.90
CA LYS A 302 -11.50 4.63 9.30
C LYS A 302 -12.22 3.28 9.38
N GLY A 303 -11.86 2.34 8.49
CA GLY A 303 -12.31 0.95 8.54
C GLY A 303 -11.90 0.26 9.84
N TYR A 304 -10.63 0.36 10.21
CA TYR A 304 -10.11 -0.10 11.49
C TYR A 304 -10.85 0.52 12.68
N CYS A 305 -11.06 1.85 12.68
CA CYS A 305 -11.74 2.52 13.78
C CYS A 305 -13.17 2.00 13.96
N PHE A 306 -13.87 1.70 12.85
CA PHE A 306 -15.19 1.10 12.90
C PHE A 306 -15.15 -0.32 13.48
N VAL A 307 -14.22 -1.17 13.01
CA VAL A 307 -14.06 -2.54 13.52
C VAL A 307 -13.65 -2.54 15.01
N TYR A 308 -12.75 -1.63 15.40
CA TYR A 308 -12.37 -1.43 16.80
C TYR A 308 -13.57 -1.00 17.64
N TYR A 309 -14.41 -0.09 17.14
CA TYR A 309 -15.66 0.29 17.81
C TYR A 309 -16.59 -0.90 18.01
N LEU A 310 -16.76 -1.77 17.00
CA LEU A 310 -17.52 -3.02 17.16
C LEU A 310 -16.93 -3.92 18.27
N SER A 311 -15.60 -4.04 18.33
CA SER A 311 -14.93 -4.77 19.41
C SER A 311 -15.16 -4.13 20.78
N GLN A 312 -15.25 -2.81 20.88
CA GLN A 312 -15.53 -2.12 22.15
C GLN A 312 -16.95 -2.37 22.65
N LEU A 313 -17.93 -2.50 21.75
CA LEU A 313 -19.30 -2.86 22.13
C LEU A 313 -19.36 -4.23 22.83
N CYS A 314 -18.45 -5.15 22.50
CA CYS A 314 -18.35 -6.45 23.15
C CYS A 314 -17.72 -6.43 24.56
N GLY A 315 -17.12 -5.30 24.96
CA GLY A 315 -16.42 -5.11 26.25
C GLY A 315 -15.06 -5.82 26.37
N ASP A 316 -15.00 -7.12 26.08
CA ASP A 316 -13.76 -7.91 26.05
C ASP A 316 -13.36 -8.23 24.60
N PRO A 317 -12.16 -7.82 24.15
CA PRO A 317 -11.66 -8.15 22.81
C PRO A 317 -11.70 -9.64 22.45
N ARG A 318 -11.60 -10.55 23.44
CA ARG A 318 -11.66 -12.00 23.23
C ARG A 318 -13.04 -12.50 22.80
N HIS A 319 -14.10 -11.81 23.20
CA HIS A 319 -15.45 -12.08 22.70
C HIS A 319 -15.54 -11.70 21.21
N PHE A 320 -14.98 -10.55 20.84
CA PHE A 320 -14.91 -10.14 19.44
C PHE A 320 -14.04 -11.09 18.60
N ASP A 321 -12.93 -11.61 19.12
CA ASP A 321 -12.14 -12.66 18.43
C ASP A 321 -12.96 -13.92 18.18
N SER A 322 -13.81 -14.30 19.13
CA SER A 322 -14.70 -15.46 18.99
C SER A 322 -15.72 -15.24 17.87
N PHE A 323 -16.26 -14.03 17.77
CA PHE A 323 -17.09 -13.61 16.65
C PHE A 323 -16.33 -13.66 15.32
N LEU A 324 -15.13 -13.09 15.24
CA LEU A 324 -14.34 -13.08 14.01
C LEU A 324 -14.01 -14.51 13.52
N ARG A 325 -13.67 -15.44 14.43
CA ARG A 325 -13.50 -16.86 14.07
C ARG A 325 -14.80 -17.46 13.49
N ALA A 326 -15.95 -17.17 14.09
CA ALA A 326 -17.24 -17.65 13.60
C ALA A 326 -17.63 -17.03 12.24
N TYR A 327 -17.33 -15.75 12.06
CA TYR A 327 -17.52 -15.02 10.80
C TYR A 327 -16.67 -15.60 9.68
N ILE A 328 -15.38 -15.81 9.94
CA ILE A 328 -14.45 -16.47 9.00
C ILE A 328 -14.98 -17.86 8.63
N GLU A 329 -15.34 -18.69 9.61
CA GLU A 329 -15.81 -20.05 9.32
C GLU A 329 -17.10 -20.06 8.48
N LYS A 330 -18.00 -19.11 8.74
CA LYS A 330 -19.26 -18.96 7.99
C LYS A 330 -19.04 -18.51 6.55
N TYR A 331 -18.11 -17.59 6.31
CA TYR A 331 -17.95 -16.93 5.00
C TYR A 331 -16.67 -17.30 4.25
N LYS A 332 -15.81 -18.17 4.78
CA LYS A 332 -14.59 -18.63 4.07
C LYS A 332 -14.95 -19.09 2.66
N PHE A 333 -14.16 -18.65 1.69
CA PHE A 333 -14.34 -18.91 0.27
C PHE A 333 -15.60 -18.31 -0.37
N THR A 334 -16.24 -17.35 0.30
CA THR A 334 -17.34 -16.54 -0.26
C THR A 334 -16.93 -15.08 -0.35
N SER A 335 -17.77 -14.29 -1.03
CA SER A 335 -17.63 -12.83 -1.09
C SER A 335 -18.86 -12.17 -0.46
N VAL A 336 -18.64 -11.12 0.34
CA VAL A 336 -19.62 -10.56 1.29
C VAL A 336 -19.76 -9.05 1.15
N VAL A 337 -20.90 -8.52 1.58
CA VAL A 337 -21.16 -7.08 1.72
C VAL A 337 -21.18 -6.66 3.19
N ALA A 338 -21.20 -5.36 3.48
CA ALA A 338 -21.16 -4.87 4.87
C ALA A 338 -22.29 -5.45 5.73
N GLN A 339 -23.48 -5.57 5.14
CA GLN A 339 -24.65 -6.10 5.83
C GLN A 339 -24.45 -7.54 6.33
N ASP A 340 -23.70 -8.38 5.59
CA ASP A 340 -23.41 -9.76 6.01
C ASP A 340 -22.60 -9.79 7.32
N LEU A 341 -21.61 -8.90 7.45
CA LEU A 341 -20.81 -8.75 8.67
C LEU A 341 -21.68 -8.21 9.81
N LEU A 342 -22.44 -7.13 9.59
CA LEU A 342 -23.23 -6.47 10.62
C LEU A 342 -24.38 -7.35 11.14
N ASP A 343 -25.09 -8.05 10.24
CA ASP A 343 -26.13 -9.01 10.64
C ASP A 343 -25.52 -10.19 11.40
N SER A 344 -24.36 -10.70 10.94
CA SER A 344 -23.68 -11.77 11.65
C SER A 344 -23.22 -11.34 13.04
N PHE A 345 -22.74 -10.10 13.19
CA PHE A 345 -22.33 -9.51 14.46
C PHE A 345 -23.52 -9.41 15.43
N LEU A 346 -24.63 -8.78 15.01
CA LEU A 346 -25.81 -8.61 15.85
C LEU A 346 -26.51 -9.94 16.20
N ASN A 347 -26.44 -10.93 15.30
CA ASN A 347 -26.97 -12.27 15.59
C ASN A 347 -26.06 -13.07 16.53
N PHE A 348 -24.75 -12.82 16.51
CA PHE A 348 -23.79 -13.44 17.43
C PHE A 348 -23.88 -12.84 18.85
N PHE A 349 -24.21 -11.55 18.96
CA PHE A 349 -24.39 -10.82 20.21
C PHE A 349 -25.84 -10.32 20.37
N PRO A 350 -26.81 -11.20 20.68
CA PRO A 350 -28.22 -10.84 20.76
C PRO A 350 -28.51 -9.71 21.75
N GLU A 351 -27.73 -9.60 22.84
CA GLU A 351 -27.84 -8.53 23.82
C GLU A 351 -27.50 -7.14 23.24
N LEU A 352 -26.57 -7.06 22.30
CA LEU A 352 -26.24 -5.80 21.60
C LEU A 352 -27.34 -5.43 20.61
N LYS A 353 -27.94 -6.44 19.96
CA LYS A 353 -29.09 -6.27 19.08
C LYS A 353 -30.33 -5.77 19.85
N GLU A 354 -30.60 -6.33 21.03
CA GLU A 354 -31.69 -5.87 21.91
C GLU A 354 -31.49 -4.43 22.40
N GLN A 355 -30.23 -4.00 22.55
CA GLN A 355 -29.86 -2.62 22.90
C GLN A 355 -29.90 -1.66 21.70
N CYS A 356 -30.18 -2.15 20.49
CA CYS A 356 -30.20 -1.38 19.24
C CYS A 356 -28.91 -0.58 19.02
N VAL A 357 -27.73 -1.18 19.29
CA VAL A 357 -26.43 -0.49 19.21
C VAL A 357 -26.14 0.06 17.80
N GLU A 358 -26.71 -0.56 16.77
CA GLU A 358 -26.60 -0.13 15.38
C GLU A 358 -27.28 1.22 15.10
N ASN A 359 -28.20 1.63 15.98
CA ASN A 359 -28.97 2.88 15.92
C ASN A 359 -28.57 3.88 17.02
N LYS A 360 -27.43 3.66 17.69
CA LYS A 360 -26.95 4.56 18.76
C LYS A 360 -26.67 5.95 18.19
N ALA A 361 -27.35 6.96 18.72
CA ALA A 361 -27.26 8.35 18.24
C ALA A 361 -25.79 8.83 18.15
N GLY A 362 -25.38 9.26 16.96
CA GLY A 362 -24.03 9.73 16.68
C GLY A 362 -23.01 8.66 16.29
N LEU A 363 -23.36 7.39 16.45
CA LEU A 363 -22.51 6.21 16.21
C LEU A 363 -23.26 5.13 15.42
N GLU A 364 -24.26 5.54 14.64
CA GLU A 364 -25.08 4.64 13.84
C GLU A 364 -24.20 3.88 12.83
N PHE A 365 -24.43 2.58 12.63
CA PHE A 365 -23.63 1.80 11.69
C PHE A 365 -23.73 2.34 10.26
N GLU A 366 -24.92 2.76 9.85
CA GLU A 366 -25.13 3.44 8.56
C GLU A 366 -24.30 4.72 8.43
N ARG A 367 -24.15 5.47 9.54
CA ARG A 367 -23.34 6.68 9.56
C ARG A 367 -21.85 6.36 9.44
N TRP A 368 -21.38 5.31 10.10
CA TRP A 368 -19.99 4.84 9.95
C TRP A 368 -19.66 4.52 8.48
N LEU A 369 -20.60 3.87 7.78
CA LEU A 369 -20.41 3.44 6.40
C LEU A 369 -20.46 4.62 5.41
N ASN A 370 -21.46 5.50 5.55
CA ASN A 370 -21.85 6.43 4.49
C ASN A 370 -21.57 7.91 4.78
N ALA A 371 -21.20 8.29 6.01
CA ALA A 371 -20.84 9.67 6.33
C ALA A 371 -19.39 10.00 5.94
N THR A 372 -19.20 11.21 5.40
CA THR A 372 -17.87 11.78 5.13
C THR A 372 -17.22 12.24 6.44
N GLY A 373 -15.92 12.57 6.36
CA GLY A 373 -15.16 13.13 7.47
C GLY A 373 -14.50 12.07 8.36
N PRO A 374 -14.14 12.42 9.61
CA PRO A 374 -13.34 11.56 10.48
C PRO A 374 -14.05 10.26 10.87
N PRO A 375 -13.30 9.29 11.44
CA PRO A 375 -13.91 8.25 12.26
C PRO A 375 -14.84 8.84 13.33
N LEU A 376 -15.96 8.18 13.62
CA LEU A 376 -16.90 8.66 14.64
C LEU A 376 -16.40 8.41 16.07
N ALA A 377 -15.45 7.48 16.22
CA ALA A 377 -14.72 7.21 17.44
C ALA A 377 -13.32 6.70 17.09
N GLU A 378 -12.34 7.01 17.93
CA GLU A 378 -10.95 6.55 17.79
C GLU A 378 -10.55 5.68 18.98
N PRO A 379 -9.56 4.78 18.83
CA PRO A 379 -9.12 3.90 19.91
C PRO A 379 -8.45 4.64 21.07
N ASP A 380 -8.51 4.06 22.27
CA ASP A 380 -7.70 4.55 23.40
C ASP A 380 -6.22 4.16 23.20
N LEU A 381 -5.36 5.17 23.07
CA LEU A 381 -3.91 5.01 22.88
C LEU A 381 -3.10 5.21 24.18
N SER A 382 -3.77 5.25 25.34
CA SER A 382 -3.14 5.53 26.64
C SER A 382 -1.99 4.57 26.98
N GLN A 383 -2.08 3.30 26.57
CA GLN A 383 -1.04 2.28 26.75
C GLN A 383 0.27 2.60 25.99
N GLY A 384 0.21 3.45 24.95
CA GLY A 384 1.36 3.94 24.19
C GLY A 384 2.03 5.18 24.77
N SER A 385 1.50 5.75 25.87
CA SER A 385 1.95 7.03 26.44
C SER A 385 3.46 7.11 26.72
N SER A 386 4.10 5.98 27.09
CA SER A 386 5.53 5.94 27.34
C SER A 386 6.38 6.21 26.10
N LEU A 387 5.83 5.97 24.90
CA LEU A 387 6.48 6.21 23.62
C LEU A 387 6.02 7.52 22.96
N THR A 388 4.74 7.90 23.12
CA THR A 388 4.18 9.10 22.46
C THR A 388 4.43 10.40 23.23
N LYS A 389 4.40 10.40 24.57
CA LYS A 389 4.64 11.63 25.37
C LYS A 389 6.02 12.26 25.14
N PRO A 390 7.13 11.50 25.01
CA PRO A 390 8.43 12.09 24.66
C PRO A 390 8.41 12.85 23.33
N VAL A 391 7.64 12.37 22.34
CA VAL A 391 7.45 13.03 21.04
C VAL A 391 6.74 14.37 21.22
N GLU A 392 5.64 14.39 21.97
CA GLU A 392 4.87 15.60 22.28
C GLU A 392 5.71 16.64 23.04
N MET A 393 6.47 16.19 24.04
CA MET A 393 7.35 17.05 24.82
C MET A 393 8.42 17.69 23.95
N LEU A 394 9.11 16.90 23.13
CA LEU A 394 10.16 17.41 22.23
C LEU A 394 9.58 18.38 21.20
N PHE A 395 8.46 18.03 20.57
CA PHE A 395 7.77 18.91 19.62
C PHE A 395 7.40 20.25 20.26
N LYS A 396 6.86 20.24 21.48
CA LYS A 396 6.52 21.46 22.22
C LYS A 396 7.74 22.32 22.53
N LEU A 397 8.87 21.71 22.90
CA LEU A 397 10.10 22.45 23.18
C LEU A 397 10.64 23.17 21.94
N TRP A 398 10.54 22.54 20.76
CA TRP A 398 10.97 23.15 19.50
C TRP A 398 10.00 24.20 18.93
N THR A 399 8.74 24.22 19.40
CA THR A 399 7.69 25.12 18.91
C THR A 399 7.23 26.16 19.94
N THR A 400 7.81 26.17 21.14
CA THR A 400 7.53 27.18 22.17
C THR A 400 8.21 28.51 21.84
N GLU A 401 7.52 29.62 22.14
CA GLU A 401 8.10 30.96 22.08
C GLU A 401 8.25 31.54 23.51
N PRO A 402 9.46 31.97 23.91
CA PRO A 402 10.72 31.94 23.17
C PRO A 402 11.31 30.52 23.06
N LEU A 403 12.06 30.25 21.98
CA LEU A 403 12.74 28.97 21.76
C LEU A 403 13.84 28.75 22.81
N ASP A 404 13.73 27.66 23.57
CA ASP A 404 14.83 27.14 24.39
C ASP A 404 15.49 25.95 23.69
N SER A 405 16.34 26.25 22.71
CA SER A 405 17.02 25.22 21.92
C SER A 405 17.95 24.34 22.75
N ALA A 406 18.46 24.83 23.90
CA ALA A 406 19.35 24.06 24.76
C ALA A 406 18.57 23.00 25.54
N ALA A 407 17.41 23.37 26.09
CA ALA A 407 16.48 22.43 26.70
C ALA A 407 15.95 21.42 25.67
N ALA A 408 15.57 21.89 24.47
CA ALA A 408 15.09 21.02 23.40
C ALA A 408 16.16 19.99 22.97
N ALA A 409 17.38 20.44 22.66
CA ALA A 409 18.48 19.59 22.21
C ALA A 409 18.92 18.55 23.25
N SER A 410 18.85 18.88 24.54
CA SER A 410 19.22 17.96 25.63
C SER A 410 18.08 17.04 26.08
N SER A 411 16.83 17.32 25.68
CA SER A 411 15.67 16.55 26.13
C SER A 411 15.53 15.18 25.47
N ALA A 412 16.09 15.00 24.27
CA ALA A 412 15.95 13.77 23.51
C ALA A 412 17.20 13.45 22.67
N ASP A 413 17.54 12.17 22.67
CA ASP A 413 18.53 11.55 21.80
C ASP A 413 17.78 10.68 20.79
N LEU A 414 17.62 11.19 19.56
CA LEU A 414 16.81 10.54 18.53
C LEU A 414 17.38 9.17 18.12
N THR A 415 18.67 8.92 18.33
CA THR A 415 19.30 7.62 18.02
C THR A 415 18.77 6.47 18.87
N LYS A 416 18.13 6.78 20.01
CA LYS A 416 17.49 5.81 20.91
C LYS A 416 16.00 5.65 20.66
N TRP A 417 15.43 6.49 19.80
CA TRP A 417 14.00 6.45 19.51
C TRP A 417 13.69 5.36 18.51
N ARG A 418 12.46 4.86 18.61
CA ARG A 418 11.86 4.02 17.57
C ARG A 418 11.68 4.82 16.27
N THR A 419 11.51 4.08 15.17
CA THR A 419 11.27 4.71 13.87
C THR A 419 9.99 5.53 13.92
N PHE A 420 8.89 4.97 14.41
CA PHE A 420 7.61 5.69 14.51
C PHE A 420 7.64 6.90 15.45
N GLN A 421 8.45 6.88 16.53
CA GLN A 421 8.60 8.06 17.39
C GLN A 421 9.28 9.21 16.64
N THR A 422 10.36 8.90 15.92
CA THR A 422 11.12 9.89 15.15
C THR A 422 10.29 10.42 13.99
N VAL A 423 9.59 9.54 13.29
CA VAL A 423 8.65 9.88 12.22
C VAL A 423 7.54 10.80 12.72
N LEU A 424 6.87 10.46 13.83
CA LEU A 424 5.82 11.31 14.42
C LEU A 424 6.34 12.72 14.76
N PHE A 425 7.55 12.81 15.31
CA PHE A 425 8.16 14.11 15.61
C PHE A 425 8.41 14.94 14.35
N LEU A 426 8.99 14.32 13.30
CA LEU A 426 9.28 15.00 12.05
C LEU A 426 8.01 15.36 11.27
N ASP A 427 7.00 14.49 11.25
CA ASP A 427 5.71 14.76 10.59
C ASP A 427 5.02 15.97 11.22
N ARG A 428 5.04 16.10 12.56
CA ARG A 428 4.49 17.29 13.24
C ARG A 428 5.26 18.57 12.91
N LEU A 429 6.58 18.50 12.76
CA LEU A 429 7.39 19.64 12.28
C LEU A 429 7.09 19.97 10.81
N LEU A 430 6.85 18.96 9.97
CA LEU A 430 6.44 19.13 8.58
C LEU A 430 5.08 19.82 8.46
N ASP A 431 4.12 19.45 9.32
CA ASP A 431 2.79 20.06 9.37
C ASP A 431 2.83 21.55 9.75
N GLY A 432 3.86 21.96 10.50
CA GLY A 432 4.12 23.35 10.85
C GLY A 432 5.06 24.10 9.90
N SER A 433 5.56 23.47 8.83
CA SER A 433 6.50 24.11 7.91
C SER A 433 5.83 25.11 6.96
N PRO A 434 6.50 26.23 6.57
CA PRO A 434 7.86 26.60 6.96
C PRO A 434 7.98 27.04 8.42
N LEU A 435 9.03 26.57 9.08
CA LEU A 435 9.42 26.88 10.45
C LEU A 435 10.19 28.20 10.51
N PRO A 436 10.23 28.87 11.69
CA PRO A 436 11.11 30.01 11.90
C PRO A 436 12.58 29.66 11.61
N HIS A 437 13.32 30.56 10.95
CA HIS A 437 14.70 30.30 10.51
C HIS A 437 15.64 29.85 11.65
N GLU A 438 15.47 30.43 12.84
CA GLU A 438 16.24 30.02 14.03
C GLU A 438 15.98 28.57 14.43
N VAL A 439 14.73 28.11 14.34
CA VAL A 439 14.31 26.75 14.69
C VAL A 439 14.94 25.74 13.73
N ILE A 440 14.81 25.93 12.41
CA ILE A 440 15.39 24.98 11.43
C ILE A 440 16.91 24.94 11.51
N LYS A 441 17.57 26.09 11.72
CA LYS A 441 19.02 26.14 11.93
C LYS A 441 19.42 25.31 13.14
N LYS A 442 18.73 25.47 14.27
CA LYS A 442 19.03 24.76 15.52
C LYS A 442 18.69 23.27 15.42
N LEU A 443 17.58 22.90 14.79
CA LEU A 443 17.25 21.51 14.47
C LEU A 443 18.36 20.86 13.63
N SER A 444 18.84 21.57 12.60
CA SER A 444 19.91 21.07 11.74
C SER A 444 21.22 20.86 12.52
N GLU A 445 21.62 21.85 13.33
CA GLU A 445 22.80 21.76 14.22
C GLU A 445 22.72 20.57 15.20
N CYS A 446 21.52 20.24 15.69
CA CYS A 446 21.34 19.20 16.70
C CYS A 446 21.19 17.80 16.09
N TYR A 447 20.42 17.66 15.01
CA TYR A 447 19.93 16.35 14.57
C TYR A 447 20.28 15.98 13.14
N SER A 448 20.68 16.93 12.28
CA SER A 448 20.82 16.66 10.83
C SER A 448 21.87 15.58 10.52
N SER A 449 22.92 15.45 11.34
CA SER A 449 23.92 14.38 11.21
C SER A 449 23.39 13.02 11.66
N GLN A 450 22.60 12.98 12.74
CA GLN A 450 21.97 11.76 13.24
C GLN A 450 20.93 11.24 12.23
N LEU A 451 20.05 12.14 11.77
CA LEU A 451 18.97 11.83 10.82
C LEU A 451 19.52 11.30 9.48
N ASP A 452 20.65 11.82 8.97
CA ASP A 452 21.25 11.35 7.71
C ASP A 452 21.73 9.87 7.79
N SER A 453 21.96 9.34 8.99
CA SER A 453 22.37 7.95 9.21
C SER A 453 21.23 6.97 9.47
N MET A 454 19.99 7.48 9.57
CA MET A 454 18.80 6.67 9.86
C MET A 454 18.20 6.07 8.58
N ASN A 455 17.14 5.28 8.71
CA ASN A 455 16.46 4.65 7.57
C ASN A 455 15.80 5.67 6.62
N ALA A 456 15.49 5.25 5.38
CA ALA A 456 14.86 6.11 4.37
C ALA A 456 13.58 6.82 4.83
N GLU A 457 12.73 6.17 5.65
CA GLU A 457 11.48 6.76 6.16
C GLU A 457 11.72 7.98 7.05
N ILE A 458 12.77 7.96 7.86
CA ILE A 458 13.15 9.12 8.67
C ILE A 458 13.83 10.18 7.80
N ARG A 459 14.76 9.75 6.93
CA ARG A 459 15.53 10.65 6.06
C ARG A 459 14.63 11.46 5.14
N ILE A 460 13.64 10.84 4.49
CA ILE A 460 12.73 11.56 3.59
C ILE A 460 12.03 12.71 4.30
N ARG A 461 11.51 12.50 5.51
CA ARG A 461 10.80 13.53 6.28
C ARG A 461 11.70 14.69 6.65
N TRP A 462 12.92 14.41 7.11
CA TRP A 462 13.90 15.46 7.36
C TRP A 462 14.22 16.27 6.09
N LEU A 463 14.40 15.59 4.96
CA LEU A 463 14.69 16.26 3.69
C LEU A 463 13.50 17.09 3.17
N GLN A 464 12.26 16.65 3.40
CA GLN A 464 11.08 17.47 3.13
C GLN A 464 11.06 18.72 4.01
N ILE A 465 11.46 18.63 5.29
CA ILE A 465 11.60 19.82 6.17
C ILE A 465 12.64 20.74 5.55
N VAL A 466 13.82 20.24 5.17
CA VAL A 466 14.88 21.04 4.52
C VAL A 466 14.34 21.77 3.27
N VAL A 467 13.61 21.08 2.41
CA VAL A 467 13.05 21.62 1.16
C VAL A 467 11.96 22.66 1.42
N ARG A 468 10.98 22.35 2.27
CA ARG A 468 9.86 23.26 2.60
C ARG A 468 10.29 24.52 3.35
N ASN A 469 11.51 24.52 3.91
CA ASN A 469 12.11 25.65 4.62
C ASN A 469 13.19 26.39 3.80
N ASP A 470 13.40 26.02 2.53
CA ASP A 470 14.48 26.56 1.68
C ASP A 470 15.86 26.55 2.39
N TYR A 471 16.15 25.51 3.18
CA TYR A 471 17.34 25.47 4.04
C TYR A 471 18.59 24.96 3.29
N TYR A 472 19.25 25.89 2.57
CA TYR A 472 20.42 25.62 1.73
C TYR A 472 21.56 24.80 2.37
N PRO A 473 21.93 24.97 3.66
CA PRO A 473 23.08 24.23 4.22
C PRO A 473 22.96 22.71 4.14
N ASP A 474 21.73 22.15 4.16
CA ASP A 474 21.49 20.70 4.06
C ASP A 474 21.00 20.25 2.67
N LEU A 475 20.92 21.15 1.69
CA LEU A 475 20.37 20.82 0.36
C LEU A 475 21.19 19.75 -0.38
N TYR A 476 22.50 19.64 -0.10
CA TYR A 476 23.34 18.57 -0.67
C TYR A 476 22.91 17.16 -0.23
N LYS A 477 22.26 17.03 0.93
CA LYS A 477 21.71 15.75 1.42
C LYS A 477 20.48 15.34 0.62
N VAL A 478 19.67 16.30 0.19
CA VAL A 478 18.52 16.09 -0.71
C VAL A 478 19.00 15.48 -2.03
N ARG A 479 20.05 16.06 -2.63
CA ARG A 479 20.67 15.52 -3.86
C ARG A 479 21.16 14.10 -3.65
N ARG A 480 22.01 13.88 -2.64
CA ARG A 480 22.59 12.56 -2.35
C ARG A 480 21.51 11.51 -2.12
N PHE A 481 20.39 11.86 -1.49
CA PHE A 481 19.27 10.95 -1.28
C PHE A 481 18.60 10.56 -2.61
N LEU A 482 18.27 11.54 -3.45
CA LEU A 482 17.63 11.29 -4.76
C LEU A 482 18.55 10.58 -5.77
N GLU A 483 19.87 10.73 -5.65
CA GLU A 483 20.85 10.01 -6.48
C GLU A 483 20.90 8.50 -6.18
N ASN A 484 20.50 8.09 -4.97
CA ASN A 484 20.58 6.70 -4.51
C ASN A 484 19.20 6.04 -4.32
N GLN A 485 18.11 6.75 -4.64
CA GLN A 485 16.76 6.29 -4.36
C GLN A 485 15.95 6.13 -5.65
N MET A 486 15.41 4.92 -5.84
CA MET A 486 14.68 4.52 -7.04
C MET A 486 13.20 4.25 -6.75
N SER A 487 12.83 4.16 -5.47
CA SER A 487 11.45 3.91 -5.05
C SER A 487 10.60 5.17 -5.16
N ARG A 488 9.44 5.01 -5.79
CA ARG A 488 8.45 6.09 -5.94
C ARG A 488 8.01 6.68 -4.60
N MET A 489 7.96 5.86 -3.54
CA MET A 489 7.56 6.21 -2.18
C MET A 489 8.37 7.38 -1.62
N TYR A 490 9.65 7.46 -2.01
CA TYR A 490 10.58 8.46 -1.50
C TYR A 490 10.86 9.55 -2.52
N THR A 491 10.86 9.22 -3.82
CA THR A 491 11.16 10.22 -4.85
C THR A 491 9.99 11.17 -5.09
N ILE A 492 8.75 10.67 -5.19
CA ILE A 492 7.60 11.51 -5.57
C ILE A 492 7.37 12.66 -4.57
N PRO A 493 7.23 12.41 -3.25
CA PRO A 493 6.94 13.48 -2.31
C PRO A 493 8.02 14.58 -2.29
N LEU A 494 9.29 14.19 -2.48
CA LEU A 494 10.40 15.13 -2.49
C LEU A 494 10.43 15.97 -3.77
N TYR A 495 10.13 15.39 -4.92
CA TYR A 495 9.98 16.14 -6.18
C TYR A 495 8.79 17.10 -6.14
N GLU A 496 7.67 16.69 -5.53
CA GLU A 496 6.50 17.57 -5.34
C GLU A 496 6.85 18.78 -4.46
N ASP A 497 7.51 18.57 -3.31
CA ASP A 497 7.95 19.66 -2.43
C ASP A 497 8.96 20.58 -3.13
N LEU A 498 9.93 20.02 -3.86
CA LEU A 498 10.93 20.79 -4.61
C LEU A 498 10.31 21.67 -5.70
N CYS A 499 9.27 21.17 -6.38
CA CYS A 499 8.61 21.87 -7.49
C CYS A 499 7.54 22.86 -7.01
N THR A 500 6.96 22.64 -5.83
CA THR A 500 6.04 23.59 -5.17
C THR A 500 6.80 24.79 -4.61
N GLY A 501 8.02 24.57 -4.11
CA GLY A 501 8.90 25.60 -3.57
C GLY A 501 9.76 26.34 -4.61
N THR A 502 10.88 26.92 -4.16
CA THR A 502 11.79 27.70 -5.00
C THR A 502 12.87 26.86 -5.70
N LEU A 503 12.89 25.55 -5.47
CA LEU A 503 14.00 24.64 -5.80
C LEU A 503 13.76 23.82 -7.10
N LYS A 504 12.85 24.24 -7.96
CA LYS A 504 12.52 23.54 -9.21
C LYS A 504 13.72 23.33 -10.15
N SER A 505 14.62 24.32 -10.27
CA SER A 505 15.83 24.19 -11.10
C SER A 505 16.79 23.13 -10.55
N PHE A 506 16.89 23.01 -9.22
CA PHE A 506 17.67 21.98 -8.56
C PHE A 506 17.07 20.59 -8.79
N ALA A 507 15.74 20.47 -8.75
CA ALA A 507 15.04 19.22 -9.10
C ALA A 507 15.27 18.80 -10.55
N LEU A 508 15.20 19.74 -11.51
CA LEU A 508 15.47 19.47 -12.93
C LEU A 508 16.89 18.93 -13.16
N GLU A 509 17.88 19.49 -12.48
CA GLU A 509 19.27 19.05 -12.59
C GLU A 509 19.45 17.61 -12.10
N ILE A 510 18.90 17.28 -10.92
CA ILE A 510 18.95 15.93 -10.36
C ILE A 510 18.22 14.95 -11.27
N PHE A 511 17.02 15.28 -11.72
CA PHE A 511 16.24 14.42 -12.60
C PHE A 511 17.01 14.12 -13.89
N TYR A 512 17.67 15.11 -14.48
CA TYR A 512 18.46 14.88 -15.70
C TYR A 512 19.59 13.86 -15.47
N GLN A 513 20.21 13.86 -14.29
CA GLN A 513 21.29 12.97 -13.90
C GLN A 513 20.80 11.55 -13.55
N THR A 514 19.59 11.40 -12.99
CA THR A 514 19.11 10.12 -12.45
C THR A 514 18.04 9.43 -13.30
N GLN A 515 17.39 10.12 -14.26
CA GLN A 515 16.23 9.62 -15.01
C GLN A 515 16.41 8.24 -15.64
N ASN A 516 17.62 7.89 -16.09
CA ASN A 516 17.91 6.61 -16.75
C ASN A 516 17.86 5.41 -15.78
N GLN A 517 18.03 5.67 -14.49
CA GLN A 517 17.92 4.66 -13.42
C GLN A 517 16.45 4.45 -12.99
N LEU A 518 15.56 5.37 -13.34
CA LEU A 518 14.15 5.31 -12.94
C LEU A 518 13.34 4.50 -13.94
N HIS A 519 12.44 3.66 -13.40
CA HIS A 519 11.44 2.95 -14.18
C HIS A 519 10.62 3.94 -15.05
N PRO A 520 10.28 3.60 -16.31
CA PRO A 520 9.59 4.51 -17.23
C PRO A 520 8.32 5.17 -16.66
N ASN A 521 7.51 4.43 -15.90
CA ASN A 521 6.32 4.99 -15.26
C ASN A 521 6.66 6.07 -14.22
N LEU A 522 7.67 5.84 -13.38
CA LEU A 522 8.11 6.81 -12.38
C LEU A 522 8.75 8.04 -13.06
N ARG A 523 9.54 7.82 -14.11
CA ARG A 523 10.11 8.89 -14.94
C ARG A 523 9.02 9.80 -15.50
N LYS A 524 7.95 9.21 -16.06
CA LYS A 524 6.81 9.95 -16.60
C LYS A 524 6.10 10.76 -15.51
N THR A 525 5.88 10.19 -14.32
CA THR A 525 5.27 10.91 -13.19
C THR A 525 6.13 12.11 -12.75
N ILE A 526 7.44 11.92 -12.60
CA ILE A 526 8.33 13.03 -12.21
C ILE A 526 8.41 14.09 -13.30
N GLN A 527 8.41 13.72 -14.59
CA GLN A 527 8.31 14.68 -15.69
C GLN A 527 7.03 15.51 -15.62
N GLN A 528 5.90 14.88 -15.27
CA GLN A 528 4.64 15.59 -15.08
C GLN A 528 4.76 16.61 -13.94
N ILE A 529 5.29 16.21 -12.77
CA ILE A 529 5.53 17.10 -11.63
C ILE A 529 6.44 18.29 -12.04
N LEU A 530 7.54 18.01 -12.74
CA LEU A 530 8.46 19.05 -13.22
C LEU A 530 7.82 19.97 -14.28
N SER A 531 6.85 19.47 -15.05
CA SER A 531 6.16 20.27 -16.07
C SER A 531 5.06 21.18 -15.49
N GLN A 532 4.51 20.83 -14.33
CA GLN A 532 3.50 21.67 -13.65
C GLN A 532 4.10 23.05 -13.33
N GLY A 533 3.45 24.11 -13.81
CA GLY A 533 3.91 25.50 -13.69
C GLY A 533 4.77 26.03 -14.87
N LEU A 534 5.03 25.24 -15.91
CA LEU A 534 5.50 25.79 -17.19
C LEU A 534 4.29 26.29 -17.98
N THR A 535 4.19 27.61 -18.16
CA THR A 535 3.37 28.17 -19.26
C THR A 535 3.88 27.53 -20.56
N PRO A 536 3.02 27.03 -21.47
CA PRO A 536 3.50 26.48 -22.73
C PRO A 536 4.35 27.54 -23.43
N LEU A 537 5.61 27.19 -23.72
CA LEU A 537 6.48 28.01 -24.55
C LEU A 537 5.75 28.29 -25.87
N PRO A 538 5.77 29.53 -26.40
CA PRO A 538 5.23 29.77 -27.72
C PRO A 538 5.98 28.87 -28.70
N ALA A 539 5.23 28.09 -29.48
CA ALA A 539 5.78 27.29 -30.56
C ALA A 539 6.65 28.21 -31.43
N ILE A 540 7.93 27.87 -31.56
CA ILE A 540 8.78 28.48 -32.57
C ILE A 540 8.25 28.00 -33.91
N ASP A 541 7.63 28.93 -34.63
CA ASP A 541 7.18 28.79 -36.01
C ASP A 541 8.32 28.25 -36.86
N THR A 542 8.24 26.98 -37.21
CA THR A 542 9.05 26.36 -38.28
C THR A 542 8.12 26.04 -39.44
N THR A 543 7.50 27.08 -39.99
CA THR A 543 6.81 27.02 -41.27
C THR A 543 7.75 27.54 -42.37
N ALA A 544 8.54 26.63 -42.94
CA ALA A 544 9.00 26.77 -44.33
C ALA A 544 9.37 25.39 -44.90
N VAL A 545 8.39 24.77 -45.54
CA VAL A 545 8.42 24.16 -46.89
C VAL A 545 7.34 23.07 -46.92
N ALA A 546 6.29 23.35 -47.69
CA ALA A 546 5.16 22.47 -47.97
C ALA A 546 5.50 21.44 -49.05
N THR A 547 4.85 20.27 -49.00
CA THR A 547 4.21 19.58 -50.14
C THR A 547 3.28 18.46 -49.66
N ASP A 548 1.97 18.75 -49.72
CA ASP A 548 0.81 17.96 -50.16
C ASP A 548 0.47 16.51 -49.72
N THR A 549 -0.80 16.41 -49.27
CA THR A 549 -1.82 15.32 -49.36
C THR A 549 -1.94 14.26 -48.22
N PRO A 550 -3.17 13.74 -47.93
CA PRO A 550 -3.91 14.07 -46.71
C PRO A 550 -4.19 12.86 -45.80
N ALA A 551 -4.27 13.09 -44.48
CA ALA A 551 -4.79 12.11 -43.52
C ALA A 551 -5.79 12.75 -42.57
N MET A 552 -6.86 12.00 -42.30
CA MET A 552 -8.10 12.36 -41.62
C MET A 552 -7.89 12.97 -40.23
N LEU A 553 -8.56 14.09 -39.98
CA LEU A 553 -8.76 14.71 -38.68
C LEU A 553 -9.71 13.86 -37.83
N LEU A 554 -9.21 13.35 -36.71
CA LEU A 554 -10.01 13.00 -35.53
C LEU A 554 -9.80 14.14 -34.52
N GLU A 555 -10.84 14.96 -34.33
CA GLU A 555 -10.88 15.99 -33.29
C GLU A 555 -11.05 15.32 -31.92
N ASP A 556 -9.99 15.32 -31.10
CA ASP A 556 -10.13 15.08 -29.67
C ASP A 556 -10.63 16.35 -28.99
N LYS A 557 -11.91 16.33 -28.61
CA LYS A 557 -12.47 17.31 -27.67
C LYS A 557 -11.89 17.06 -26.28
N VAL A 558 -11.00 17.95 -25.86
CA VAL A 558 -10.56 18.10 -24.47
C VAL A 558 -11.80 18.38 -23.61
N SER A 559 -12.12 17.50 -22.67
CA SER A 559 -13.16 17.76 -21.67
C SER A 559 -12.61 18.69 -20.58
N GLU A 560 -13.22 19.86 -20.45
CA GLU A 560 -13.05 20.77 -19.32
C GLU A 560 -13.70 20.15 -18.08
N ALA A 561 -13.00 19.24 -17.41
CA ALA A 561 -13.36 18.74 -16.08
C ALA A 561 -12.14 18.16 -15.33
N THR A 562 -11.07 18.94 -15.20
CA THR A 562 -9.92 18.59 -14.33
C THR A 562 -9.33 19.84 -13.66
N ASN A 563 -10.17 20.56 -12.90
CA ASN A 563 -9.66 21.47 -11.88
C ASN A 563 -9.56 20.71 -10.55
N GLY A 564 -8.34 20.53 -10.05
CA GLY A 564 -8.08 20.19 -8.65
C GLY A 564 -8.10 18.71 -8.26
N ALA A 565 -7.44 17.84 -9.02
CA ALA A 565 -7.04 16.53 -8.47
C ALA A 565 -5.74 16.72 -7.67
N ILE A 566 -5.86 17.07 -6.38
CA ILE A 566 -4.80 16.73 -5.44
C ILE A 566 -4.62 15.22 -5.57
N SER A 567 -3.42 14.78 -5.96
CA SER A 567 -3.10 13.37 -6.12
C SER A 567 -3.42 12.65 -4.81
N LEU A 568 -4.52 11.90 -4.78
CA LEU A 568 -4.86 10.97 -3.70
C LEU A 568 -3.80 9.87 -3.52
N ARG A 569 -2.73 9.86 -4.35
CA ARG A 569 -1.85 8.72 -4.61
C ARG A 569 -0.59 8.65 -3.78
N ASP A 570 -0.26 9.64 -2.95
CA ASP A 570 1.11 9.75 -2.39
C ASP A 570 1.18 10.15 -0.91
N VAL A 571 0.20 9.76 -0.08
CA VAL A 571 0.51 9.50 1.33
C VAL A 571 1.00 8.06 1.37
N ASN A 572 2.25 7.80 1.76
CA ASN A 572 2.84 6.45 1.91
C ASN A 572 1.80 5.44 2.42
N VAL A 573 1.13 4.73 1.50
CA VAL A 573 0.23 3.62 1.85
C VAL A 573 1.11 2.39 1.93
N SER A 574 2.06 2.40 2.87
CA SER A 574 2.26 1.20 3.68
C SER A 574 0.96 1.02 4.47
N ALA A 575 0.55 -0.22 4.65
CA ALA A 575 -0.74 -0.59 5.22
C ALA A 575 -0.90 -0.16 6.69
#